data_AF-A0A319BKY7-F1
#
_entry.id   AF-A0A319BKY7-F1
#
_cell.length_a   1.000
_cell.length_b   1.000
_cell.length_c   1.000
_cell.angle_alpha   90.00
_cell.angle_beta   90.00
_cell.angle_gamma   90.00
#
_symmetry.space_group_name_H-M   'P 1'
#
loop_
_entity.id
_entity.type
_entity.pdbx_description
1 polymer ?
#
loop_
_entity_poly.entity_id
_entity_poly.type
_entity_poly.pdbx_seq_one_letter_code
_entity_poly.pdbx_strand_id
1 'polypeptide(L)'
;MAMNQIPGQNIYVGGLVTLSPTFCYHTKPSFGPSYDGPGSKRVARSILALKNKAALTRANITHVVSVLRLQPADDIFESYQHHCIEVDDVDDENLLEHFPAAVKFIQSGLDAGGGVLVHCAMGKSRSATVCIAYLLNRQPSALTPESALDIIRQNRPLCEPNPGFMEQLSVYHQMGCPDDVTSHPLYSRWLYRREVEESVACGRAPEMKSVLFEDEQPRQSQEPAGRMTEIKCRKCRRKLATTQFIIPHTTQKNARASTADCAHVFLHPLTWMRPSLFPGTDGETSSSPYGAPPEDAPLSGRLTCPNSSCGANIGKFAWQGMQCSCGEWVVPAIGLAKARVDISERVNISRGPGNLPAAMGIRLPPGMRSNPTDESNGRGNL
;
A
#
# COMPACT_ATOMS: atom_id res chain seq x y z
N MET A 1 25.90 -20.82 -16.15
CA MET A 1 24.54 -20.59 -15.63
C MET A 1 24.63 -20.58 -14.12
N ALA A 2 24.35 -19.46 -13.47
CA ALA A 2 24.24 -19.41 -12.01
C ALA A 2 22.75 -19.49 -11.67
N MET A 3 22.22 -20.71 -11.54
CA MET A 3 20.94 -20.95 -10.89
C MET A 3 21.21 -21.56 -9.52
N ASN A 4 20.62 -20.99 -8.48
CA ASN A 4 20.83 -21.43 -7.11
C ASN A 4 19.50 -21.88 -6.54
N GLN A 5 19.50 -23.05 -5.93
CA GLN A 5 18.30 -23.60 -5.30
C GLN A 5 17.98 -22.82 -4.03
N ILE A 6 16.72 -22.48 -3.79
CA ILE A 6 16.28 -21.96 -2.50
C ILE A 6 16.37 -23.08 -1.46
N PRO A 7 16.98 -22.86 -0.28
CA PRO A 7 17.11 -23.89 0.74
C PRO A 7 15.78 -24.60 1.05
N GLY A 8 15.77 -25.93 0.97
CA GLY A 8 14.59 -26.75 1.28
C GLY A 8 13.46 -26.73 0.26
N GLN A 9 13.66 -26.11 -0.92
CA GLN A 9 12.63 -25.99 -1.96
C GLN A 9 13.17 -26.47 -3.31
N ASN A 10 12.35 -27.07 -4.18
CA ASN A 10 12.74 -27.39 -5.56
C ASN A 10 12.55 -26.19 -6.51
N ILE A 11 12.94 -25.01 -6.03
CA ILE A 11 12.81 -23.71 -6.72
C ILE A 11 14.22 -23.16 -6.92
N TYR A 12 14.49 -22.69 -8.14
CA TYR A 12 15.79 -22.19 -8.53
C TYR A 12 15.70 -20.72 -8.95
N VAL A 13 16.53 -19.87 -8.34
CA VAL A 13 16.66 -18.45 -8.74
C VAL A 13 17.79 -18.34 -9.76
N GLY A 14 17.46 -17.92 -10.97
CA GLY A 14 18.38 -17.87 -12.11
C GLY A 14 18.65 -16.45 -12.62
N GLY A 15 19.90 -16.19 -13.00
CA GLY A 15 20.31 -15.00 -13.75
C GLY A 15 21.02 -15.36 -15.06
N LEU A 16 20.92 -14.48 -16.05
CA LEU A 16 21.50 -14.67 -17.39
C LEU A 16 23.01 -14.41 -17.42
N VAL A 17 23.53 -13.67 -16.45
CA VAL A 17 24.96 -13.28 -16.36
C VAL A 17 25.61 -14.01 -15.19
N THR A 18 26.73 -14.70 -15.44
CA THR A 18 27.64 -15.12 -14.36
C THR A 18 28.37 -13.88 -13.86
N LEU A 19 27.96 -13.36 -12.70
CA LEU A 19 28.70 -12.31 -12.03
C LEU A 19 29.97 -12.93 -11.44
N SER A 20 31.10 -12.73 -12.11
CA SER A 20 32.41 -12.96 -11.48
C SER A 20 32.56 -11.95 -10.33
N PRO A 21 33.07 -12.33 -9.16
CA PRO A 21 33.19 -11.43 -7.99
C PRO A 21 34.04 -10.17 -8.24
N THR A 22 34.81 -10.11 -9.32
CA THR A 22 35.83 -9.08 -9.57
C THR A 22 35.34 -7.85 -10.33
N PHE A 23 34.08 -7.81 -10.80
CA PHE A 23 33.59 -6.72 -11.68
C PHE A 23 32.62 -5.74 -11.01
N CYS A 24 32.46 -5.81 -9.71
CA CYS A 24 31.81 -4.76 -8.94
C CYS A 24 32.90 -3.82 -8.40
N TYR A 25 32.64 -2.51 -8.46
CA TYR A 25 33.48 -1.38 -8.06
C TYR A 25 34.33 -0.76 -9.18
N HIS A 26 33.87 0.42 -9.60
CA HIS A 26 34.59 1.48 -10.33
C HIS A 26 34.80 1.28 -11.84
N THR A 27 33.81 1.69 -12.62
CA THR A 27 33.98 2.62 -13.76
C THR A 27 32.61 3.03 -14.29
N LYS A 28 32.36 4.34 -14.41
CA LYS A 28 31.23 4.85 -15.20
C LYS A 28 31.40 4.37 -16.64
N PRO A 29 30.41 3.72 -17.28
CA PRO A 29 30.48 3.53 -18.72
C PRO A 29 30.21 4.89 -19.38
N SER A 30 31.25 5.46 -19.97
CA SER A 30 31.14 6.57 -20.91
C SER A 30 30.32 6.10 -22.12
N PHE A 31 29.08 6.55 -22.22
CA PHE A 31 28.26 6.43 -23.42
C PHE A 31 28.75 7.45 -24.46
N GLY A 32 29.51 6.97 -25.45
CA GLY A 32 29.67 7.68 -26.72
C GLY A 32 28.55 7.28 -27.68
N PRO A 33 28.04 8.18 -28.54
CA PRO A 33 26.99 7.86 -29.47
C PRO A 33 27.60 7.22 -30.72
N SER A 34 27.65 5.89 -30.80
CA SER A 34 27.80 5.20 -32.08
C SER A 34 26.42 4.95 -32.67
N TYR A 35 26.08 5.76 -33.67
CA TYR A 35 24.99 5.50 -34.60
C TYR A 35 25.23 4.16 -35.30
N ASP A 36 24.50 3.12 -34.90
CA ASP A 36 24.40 1.86 -35.64
C ASP A 36 22.97 1.71 -36.17
N GLY A 37 22.89 1.51 -37.49
CA GLY A 37 21.67 1.56 -38.30
C GLY A 37 20.60 0.50 -37.97
N PRO A 38 19.42 0.62 -38.60
CA PRO A 38 18.26 -0.22 -38.27
C PRO A 38 18.46 -1.62 -38.84
N GLY A 39 18.68 -2.62 -37.97
CA GLY A 39 18.63 -4.03 -38.38
C GLY A 39 19.60 -5.02 -37.72
N SER A 40 20.49 -4.61 -36.81
CA SER A 40 21.46 -5.55 -36.19
C SER A 40 21.14 -5.90 -34.73
N LYS A 41 20.51 -7.07 -34.56
CA LYS A 41 20.80 -8.07 -33.51
C LYS A 41 20.86 -7.58 -32.05
N ARG A 42 19.72 -7.15 -31.49
CA ARG A 42 19.47 -7.20 -30.02
C ARG A 42 18.90 -8.55 -29.54
N VAL A 43 19.00 -9.59 -30.37
CA VAL A 43 18.39 -10.92 -30.17
C VAL A 43 19.16 -11.82 -29.17
N ALA A 44 20.34 -11.42 -28.67
CA ALA A 44 21.29 -12.37 -28.08
C ALA A 44 21.30 -12.53 -26.54
N ARG A 45 20.52 -11.79 -25.75
CA ARG A 45 20.81 -11.68 -24.29
C ARG A 45 19.80 -12.28 -23.31
N SER A 46 18.56 -12.59 -23.68
CA SER A 46 17.49 -12.96 -22.72
C SER A 46 17.44 -14.44 -22.27
N ILE A 47 18.21 -15.36 -22.87
CA ILE A 47 17.90 -16.82 -22.81
C ILE A 47 19.08 -17.73 -22.40
N LEU A 48 20.17 -17.17 -21.86
CA LEU A 48 21.34 -17.97 -21.44
C LEU A 48 21.03 -18.99 -20.33
N ALA A 49 20.03 -18.72 -19.47
CA ALA A 49 19.57 -19.66 -18.45
C ALA A 49 19.03 -20.96 -19.08
N LEU A 50 18.25 -20.85 -20.16
CA LEU A 50 17.62 -22.01 -20.78
C LEU A 50 18.52 -22.76 -21.78
N LYS A 51 19.68 -22.18 -22.12
CA LYS A 51 20.65 -22.82 -23.01
C LYS A 51 21.40 -23.99 -22.36
N ASN A 52 21.46 -24.10 -21.03
CA ASN A 52 22.10 -25.23 -20.35
C ASN A 52 21.10 -26.35 -20.06
N LYS A 53 20.64 -27.06 -21.11
CA LYS A 53 19.69 -28.17 -21.00
C LYS A 53 20.14 -29.23 -19.98
N ALA A 54 21.44 -29.56 -19.93
CA ALA A 54 21.97 -30.55 -19.00
C ALA A 54 21.78 -30.15 -17.51
N ALA A 55 21.91 -28.87 -17.18
CA ALA A 55 21.67 -28.41 -15.81
C ALA A 55 20.17 -28.44 -15.45
N LEU A 56 19.30 -28.06 -16.40
CA LEU A 56 17.84 -28.12 -16.23
C LEU A 56 17.35 -29.55 -16.03
N THR A 57 17.84 -30.50 -16.84
CA THR A 57 17.50 -31.93 -16.72
C THR A 57 17.96 -32.49 -15.38
N ARG A 58 19.19 -32.18 -14.93
CA ARG A 58 19.67 -32.62 -13.61
C ARG A 58 18.86 -32.09 -12.43
N ALA A 59 18.31 -30.89 -12.56
CA ALA A 59 17.44 -30.26 -11.56
C ALA A 59 15.96 -30.64 -11.74
N ASN A 60 15.63 -31.54 -12.68
CA ASN A 60 14.27 -31.94 -13.04
C ASN A 60 13.34 -30.72 -13.29
N ILE A 61 13.84 -29.68 -13.95
CA ILE A 61 13.05 -28.48 -14.23
C ILE A 61 11.95 -28.83 -15.22
N THR A 62 10.71 -28.52 -14.87
CA THR A 62 9.51 -28.72 -15.72
C THR A 62 8.76 -27.43 -15.95
N HIS A 63 8.90 -26.45 -15.04
CA HIS A 63 8.22 -25.17 -15.08
C HIS A 63 9.22 -24.02 -15.06
N VAL A 64 8.94 -22.98 -15.84
CA VAL A 64 9.80 -21.79 -15.95
C VAL A 64 8.95 -20.54 -15.76
N VAL A 65 9.38 -19.66 -14.85
CA VAL A 65 8.84 -18.31 -14.66
C VAL A 65 9.86 -17.31 -15.17
N SER A 66 9.49 -16.56 -16.19
CA SER A 66 10.31 -15.47 -16.75
C SER A 66 9.77 -14.13 -16.27
N VAL A 67 10.55 -13.43 -15.44
CA VAL A 67 10.21 -12.09 -14.92
C VAL A 67 11.05 -11.04 -15.65
N LEU A 68 10.76 -10.86 -16.93
CA LEU A 68 11.39 -9.90 -17.85
C LEU A 68 10.57 -9.80 -19.13
N ARG A 69 10.66 -8.67 -19.84
CA ARG A 69 10.15 -8.58 -21.21
C ARG A 69 10.97 -9.49 -22.13
N LEU A 70 10.31 -10.49 -22.69
CA LEU A 70 10.91 -11.38 -23.68
C LEU A 70 10.54 -10.90 -25.08
N GLN A 71 11.48 -10.98 -26.02
CA GLN A 71 11.10 -10.95 -27.43
C GLN A 71 10.58 -12.34 -27.82
N PRO A 72 9.74 -12.45 -28.88
CA PRO A 72 9.24 -13.73 -29.35
C PRO A 72 10.42 -14.69 -29.54
N ALA A 73 10.39 -15.79 -28.78
CA ALA A 73 11.40 -16.83 -28.85
C ALA A 73 10.66 -18.09 -29.28
N ASP A 74 10.62 -18.31 -30.58
CA ASP A 74 10.12 -19.56 -31.13
C ASP A 74 11.10 -20.67 -30.67
N ASP A 75 10.55 -21.72 -30.05
CA ASP A 75 11.17 -23.04 -29.76
C ASP A 75 11.86 -23.26 -28.39
N ILE A 76 12.31 -22.25 -27.63
CA ILE A 76 13.15 -22.51 -26.44
C ILE A 76 12.34 -23.01 -25.22
N PHE A 77 11.06 -22.68 -25.16
CA PHE A 77 10.19 -23.01 -24.04
C PHE A 77 9.30 -24.24 -24.30
N GLU A 78 9.30 -24.83 -25.50
CA GLU A 78 8.36 -25.90 -25.88
C GLU A 78 8.39 -27.12 -24.96
N SER A 79 9.55 -27.41 -24.35
CA SER A 79 9.72 -28.55 -23.44
C SER A 79 9.31 -28.25 -21.99
N TYR A 80 8.86 -27.03 -21.67
CA TYR A 80 8.55 -26.58 -20.33
C TYR A 80 7.19 -25.90 -20.26
N GLN A 81 6.51 -26.02 -19.13
CA GLN A 81 5.42 -25.11 -18.82
C GLN A 81 6.02 -23.72 -18.55
N HIS A 82 5.50 -22.67 -19.20
CA HIS A 82 6.09 -21.34 -19.15
C HIS A 82 5.08 -20.29 -18.71
N HIS A 83 5.48 -19.49 -17.72
CA HIS A 83 4.75 -18.30 -17.28
C HIS A 83 5.64 -17.07 -17.45
N CYS A 84 5.19 -16.11 -18.26
CA CYS A 84 5.91 -14.88 -18.53
C CYS A 84 5.25 -13.69 -17.82
N ILE A 85 6.05 -12.90 -17.11
CA ILE A 85 5.66 -11.65 -16.45
C ILE A 85 6.54 -10.54 -17.02
N GLU A 86 5.92 -9.66 -17.80
CA GLU A 86 6.61 -8.65 -18.60
C GLU A 86 6.85 -7.34 -17.82
N VAL A 87 7.79 -7.38 -16.89
CA VAL A 87 8.18 -6.21 -16.06
C VAL A 87 9.66 -5.84 -16.20
N ASP A 88 9.95 -4.54 -16.14
CA ASP A 88 11.31 -4.00 -16.04
C ASP A 88 11.81 -3.95 -14.59
N ASP A 89 13.12 -3.75 -14.40
CA ASP A 89 13.76 -3.76 -13.07
C ASP A 89 13.90 -2.34 -12.51
N VAL A 90 12.77 -1.66 -12.39
CA VAL A 90 12.64 -0.29 -11.89
C VAL A 90 11.64 -0.26 -10.73
N ASP A 91 11.72 0.75 -9.87
CA ASP A 91 10.93 0.83 -8.64
C ASP A 91 9.46 1.22 -8.86
N ASP A 92 9.14 1.77 -10.02
CA ASP A 92 7.79 2.13 -10.48
C ASP A 92 7.05 0.99 -11.23
N GLU A 93 7.65 -0.18 -11.42
CA GLU A 93 6.94 -1.31 -12.03
C GLU A 93 6.01 -2.01 -11.02
N ASN A 94 4.80 -2.38 -11.46
CA ASN A 94 3.81 -3.05 -10.62
C ASN A 94 3.92 -4.59 -10.74
N LEU A 95 4.72 -5.20 -9.88
CA LEU A 95 4.86 -6.66 -9.81
C LEU A 95 3.85 -7.30 -8.84
N LEU A 96 3.28 -6.50 -7.94
CA LEU A 96 2.37 -6.92 -6.87
C LEU A 96 1.11 -7.62 -7.40
N GLU A 97 0.52 -7.13 -8.50
CA GLU A 97 -0.66 -7.76 -9.12
C GLU A 97 -0.40 -9.16 -9.69
N HIS A 98 0.86 -9.46 -10.04
CA HIS A 98 1.25 -10.73 -10.62
C HIS A 98 1.58 -11.81 -9.57
N PHE A 99 1.77 -11.44 -8.30
CA PHE A 99 2.16 -12.39 -7.26
C PHE A 99 1.22 -13.59 -7.15
N PRO A 100 -0.12 -13.46 -7.09
CA PRO A 100 -0.99 -14.63 -6.93
C PRO A 100 -0.88 -15.63 -8.07
N ALA A 101 -0.83 -15.14 -9.33
CA ALA A 101 -0.68 -16.00 -10.50
C ALA A 101 0.68 -16.70 -10.52
N ALA A 102 1.76 -15.95 -10.23
CA ALA A 102 3.11 -16.50 -10.19
C ALA A 102 3.27 -17.57 -9.08
N VAL A 103 2.72 -17.31 -7.89
CA VAL A 103 2.74 -18.25 -6.76
C VAL A 103 1.99 -19.53 -7.10
N LYS A 104 0.78 -19.43 -7.67
CA LYS A 104 0.00 -20.60 -8.12
C LYS A 104 0.76 -21.43 -9.14
N PHE A 105 1.41 -20.79 -10.11
CA PHE A 105 2.20 -21.46 -11.13
C PHE A 105 3.44 -22.16 -10.55
N ILE A 106 4.13 -21.52 -9.59
CA ILE A 106 5.25 -22.16 -8.89
C ILE A 106 4.75 -23.38 -8.11
N GLN A 107 3.64 -23.24 -7.39
CA GLN A 107 3.07 -24.33 -6.60
C GLN A 107 2.65 -25.51 -7.49
N SER A 108 2.00 -25.27 -8.64
CA SER A 108 1.61 -26.35 -9.56
C SER A 108 2.80 -27.14 -10.09
N GLY A 109 3.94 -26.47 -10.35
CA GLY A 109 5.16 -27.14 -10.80
C GLY A 109 5.78 -28.03 -9.73
N LEU A 110 5.71 -27.61 -8.46
CA LEU A 110 6.18 -28.40 -7.33
C LEU A 110 5.26 -29.57 -7.02
N ASP A 111 3.94 -29.37 -7.09
CA ASP A 111 2.93 -30.41 -6.86
C ASP A 111 3.00 -31.51 -7.93
N ALA A 112 3.42 -31.17 -9.15
CA ALA A 112 3.71 -32.13 -10.22
C ALA A 112 5.01 -32.95 -10.00
N GLY A 113 5.72 -32.74 -8.88
CA GLY A 113 7.00 -33.39 -8.57
C GLY A 113 8.18 -32.86 -9.39
N GLY A 114 7.99 -31.74 -10.08
CA GLY A 114 9.01 -31.08 -10.89
C GLY A 114 9.79 -30.01 -10.13
N GLY A 115 10.82 -29.48 -10.78
CA GLY A 115 11.53 -28.27 -10.36
C GLY A 115 11.03 -27.04 -11.10
N VAL A 116 11.07 -25.89 -10.43
CA VAL A 116 10.65 -24.59 -10.99
C VAL A 116 11.85 -23.67 -11.10
N LEU A 117 12.12 -23.16 -12.29
CA LEU A 117 13.11 -22.12 -12.53
C LEU A 117 12.44 -20.75 -12.58
N VAL A 118 12.77 -19.86 -11.66
CA VAL A 118 12.35 -18.45 -11.68
C VAL A 118 13.55 -17.60 -12.09
N HIS A 119 13.46 -16.89 -13.20
CA HIS A 119 14.58 -16.11 -13.72
C HIS A 119 14.19 -14.72 -14.20
N CYS A 120 15.15 -13.80 -14.12
CA CYS A 120 15.08 -12.48 -14.73
C CYS A 120 16.39 -12.22 -15.50
N ALA A 121 16.76 -10.97 -15.76
CA ALA A 121 18.02 -10.67 -16.44
C ALA A 121 19.26 -11.07 -15.62
N MET A 122 19.35 -10.67 -14.34
CA MET A 122 20.52 -10.93 -13.48
C MET A 122 20.27 -11.97 -12.39
N GLY A 123 19.02 -12.38 -12.19
CA GLY A 123 18.66 -13.22 -11.06
C GLY A 123 18.87 -12.52 -9.72
N LYS A 124 18.72 -11.18 -9.68
CA LYS A 124 19.06 -10.33 -8.52
C LYS A 124 17.81 -9.76 -7.86
N SER A 125 16.99 -9.07 -8.64
CA SER A 125 15.84 -8.28 -8.16
C SER A 125 14.52 -8.97 -8.53
N ARG A 126 13.92 -8.71 -9.70
CA ARG A 126 12.64 -9.29 -10.18
C ARG A 126 12.38 -10.76 -9.84
N SER A 127 13.28 -11.67 -10.20
CA SER A 127 13.10 -13.11 -9.92
C SER A 127 13.18 -13.44 -8.44
N ALA A 128 14.03 -12.73 -7.69
CA ALA A 128 14.12 -12.86 -6.24
C ALA A 128 12.81 -12.37 -5.60
N THR A 129 12.24 -11.26 -6.07
CA THR A 129 10.95 -10.74 -5.61
C THR A 129 9.84 -11.78 -5.74
N VAL A 130 9.69 -12.43 -6.91
CA VAL A 130 8.69 -13.49 -7.11
C VAL A 130 8.92 -14.68 -6.19
N CYS A 131 10.17 -15.08 -5.99
CA CYS A 131 10.49 -16.15 -5.03
C CYS A 131 10.17 -15.77 -3.58
N ILE A 132 10.40 -14.52 -3.18
CA ILE A 132 10.03 -14.02 -1.85
C ILE A 132 8.50 -14.04 -1.69
N ALA A 133 7.75 -13.57 -2.69
CA ALA A 133 6.29 -13.62 -2.67
C ALA A 133 5.76 -15.05 -2.48
N TYR A 134 6.38 -16.05 -3.12
CA TYR A 134 6.07 -17.46 -2.90
C TYR A 134 6.36 -17.93 -1.47
N LEU A 135 7.54 -17.59 -0.92
CA LEU A 135 7.89 -17.95 0.45
C LEU A 135 6.91 -17.34 1.47
N LEU A 136 6.56 -16.06 1.29
CA LEU A 136 5.58 -15.37 2.12
C LEU A 136 4.21 -16.03 2.04
N ASN A 137 3.72 -16.37 0.84
CA ASN A 137 2.43 -17.03 0.68
C ASN A 137 2.41 -18.43 1.34
N ARG A 138 3.52 -19.17 1.32
CA ARG A 138 3.62 -20.47 2.00
C ARG A 138 3.63 -20.39 3.52
N GLN A 139 4.14 -19.30 4.08
CA GLN A 139 4.35 -19.14 5.52
C GLN A 139 4.06 -17.69 5.99
N PRO A 140 2.83 -17.18 5.79
CA PRO A 140 2.52 -15.76 5.95
C PRO A 140 2.71 -15.27 7.39
N SER A 141 2.53 -16.16 8.38
CA SER A 141 2.73 -15.83 9.79
C SER A 141 4.16 -16.02 10.31
N ALA A 142 5.03 -16.73 9.56
CA ALA A 142 6.36 -17.07 10.04
C ALA A 142 7.48 -16.26 9.38
N LEU A 143 7.23 -15.71 8.19
CA LEU A 143 8.22 -14.96 7.41
C LEU A 143 7.79 -13.50 7.22
N THR A 144 8.76 -12.60 7.35
CA THR A 144 8.71 -11.23 6.81
C THR A 144 9.45 -11.16 5.47
N PRO A 145 9.22 -10.13 4.63
CA PRO A 145 9.95 -9.94 3.38
C PRO A 145 11.48 -10.02 3.53
N GLU A 146 12.01 -9.44 4.60
CA GLU A 146 13.45 -9.43 4.91
C GLU A 146 13.96 -10.83 5.25
N SER A 147 13.24 -11.55 6.14
CA SER A 147 13.63 -12.92 6.51
C SER A 147 13.56 -13.89 5.32
N ALA A 148 12.60 -13.71 4.42
CA ALA A 148 12.48 -14.50 3.20
C ALA A 148 13.61 -14.18 2.20
N LEU A 149 14.02 -12.91 2.09
CA LEU A 149 15.19 -12.51 1.32
C LEU A 149 16.47 -13.15 1.88
N ASP A 150 16.63 -13.18 3.21
CA ASP A 150 17.78 -13.80 3.87
C ASP A 150 17.88 -15.31 3.58
N ILE A 151 16.75 -16.02 3.51
CA ILE A 151 16.70 -17.43 3.10
C ILE A 151 17.26 -17.60 1.69
N ILE A 152 16.84 -16.76 0.73
CA ILE A 152 17.33 -16.82 -0.66
C ILE A 152 18.82 -16.51 -0.72
N ARG A 153 19.28 -15.54 0.09
CA ARG A 153 20.69 -15.10 0.13
C ARG A 153 21.66 -16.17 0.59
N GLN A 154 21.21 -17.18 1.35
CA GLN A 154 22.06 -18.31 1.77
C GLN A 154 22.74 -19.01 0.58
N ASN A 155 21.98 -19.25 -0.49
CA ASN A 155 22.49 -19.89 -1.70
C ASN A 155 22.74 -18.89 -2.83
N ARG A 156 22.26 -17.65 -2.74
CA ARG A 156 22.49 -16.59 -3.72
C ARG A 156 22.68 -15.20 -3.07
N PRO A 157 23.88 -14.89 -2.52
CA PRO A 157 24.13 -13.68 -1.74
C PRO A 157 23.89 -12.35 -2.48
N LEU A 158 23.94 -12.38 -3.82
CA LEU A 158 23.75 -11.21 -4.68
C LEU A 158 22.27 -10.79 -4.82
N CYS A 159 21.32 -11.56 -4.30
CA CYS A 159 19.90 -11.20 -4.33
C CYS A 159 19.64 -9.93 -3.54
N GLU A 160 18.98 -8.98 -4.19
CA GLU A 160 18.66 -7.64 -3.66
C GLU A 160 17.58 -7.07 -4.59
N PRO A 161 16.30 -7.32 -4.27
CA PRO A 161 15.18 -6.61 -4.89
C PRO A 161 15.33 -5.10 -4.78
N ASN A 162 14.86 -4.37 -5.79
CA ASN A 162 14.82 -2.92 -5.71
C ASN A 162 13.87 -2.44 -4.59
N PRO A 163 13.98 -1.18 -4.13
CA PRO A 163 13.16 -0.67 -3.03
C PRO A 163 11.65 -0.73 -3.30
N GLY A 164 11.20 -0.42 -4.52
CA GLY A 164 9.79 -0.49 -4.90
C GLY A 164 9.22 -1.92 -4.81
N PHE A 165 10.00 -2.92 -5.20
CA PHE A 165 9.64 -4.33 -5.04
C PHE A 165 9.61 -4.79 -3.57
N MET A 166 10.52 -4.27 -2.72
CA MET A 166 10.46 -4.54 -1.28
C MET A 166 9.23 -3.91 -0.62
N GLU A 167 8.83 -2.71 -1.04
CA GLU A 167 7.56 -2.11 -0.60
C GLU A 167 6.38 -2.98 -1.03
N GLN A 168 6.33 -3.40 -2.29
CA GLN A 168 5.28 -4.27 -2.81
C GLN A 168 5.17 -5.60 -2.06
N LEU A 169 6.31 -6.22 -1.70
CA LEU A 169 6.32 -7.42 -0.85
C LEU A 169 5.79 -7.15 0.56
N SER A 170 6.09 -5.98 1.12
CA SER A 170 5.57 -5.55 2.42
C SER A 170 4.06 -5.34 2.37
N VAL A 171 3.54 -4.73 1.29
CA VAL A 171 2.09 -4.59 1.06
C VAL A 171 1.45 -5.96 0.89
N TYR A 172 2.04 -6.85 0.10
CA TYR A 172 1.55 -8.23 -0.08
C TYR A 172 1.46 -9.01 1.24
N HIS A 173 2.49 -8.88 2.09
CA HIS A 173 2.53 -9.50 3.41
C HIS A 173 1.47 -8.92 4.35
N GLN A 174 1.31 -7.60 4.38
CA GLN A 174 0.27 -6.92 5.19
C GLN A 174 -1.16 -7.31 4.77
N MET A 175 -1.39 -7.61 3.49
CA MET A 175 -2.65 -8.14 2.98
C MET A 175 -2.92 -9.60 3.39
N GLY A 176 -1.94 -10.28 4.00
CA GLY A 176 -2.02 -11.70 4.32
C GLY A 176 -1.83 -12.62 3.11
N CYS A 177 -1.14 -12.13 2.07
CA CYS A 177 -0.84 -12.87 0.83
C CYS A 177 -2.08 -13.46 0.12
N PRO A 178 -3.10 -12.64 -0.23
CA PRO A 178 -4.35 -13.12 -0.79
C PRO A 178 -4.20 -13.67 -2.22
N ASP A 179 -5.18 -14.47 -2.62
CA ASP A 179 -5.31 -15.02 -3.98
C ASP A 179 -5.75 -13.99 -5.02
N ASP A 180 -6.41 -12.92 -4.57
CA ASP A 180 -6.78 -11.76 -5.36
C ASP A 180 -6.30 -10.50 -4.64
N VAL A 181 -5.24 -9.92 -5.20
CA VAL A 181 -4.62 -8.69 -4.72
C VAL A 181 -5.40 -7.47 -5.19
N THR A 182 -5.99 -7.52 -6.39
CA THR A 182 -6.55 -6.34 -7.06
C THR A 182 -7.81 -5.80 -6.40
N SER A 183 -8.59 -6.66 -5.75
CA SER A 183 -9.77 -6.27 -4.97
C SER A 183 -9.47 -5.84 -3.53
N HIS A 184 -8.22 -5.98 -3.07
CA HIS A 184 -7.87 -5.72 -1.67
C HIS A 184 -7.73 -4.20 -1.41
N PRO A 185 -8.34 -3.64 -0.35
CA PRO A 185 -8.28 -2.20 -0.07
C PRO A 185 -6.86 -1.61 0.06
N LEU A 186 -5.93 -2.36 0.64
CA LEU A 186 -4.52 -1.95 0.73
C LEU A 186 -3.83 -1.84 -0.64
N TYR A 187 -4.22 -2.65 -1.61
CA TYR A 187 -3.70 -2.56 -2.98
C TYR A 187 -4.18 -1.27 -3.66
N SER A 188 -5.48 -0.98 -3.58
CA SER A 188 -6.04 0.27 -4.10
C SER A 188 -5.40 1.50 -3.45
N ARG A 189 -5.14 1.45 -2.13
CA ARG A 189 -4.45 2.52 -1.41
C ARG A 189 -3.00 2.68 -1.85
N TRP A 190 -2.28 1.58 -2.09
CA TRP A 190 -0.90 1.61 -2.59
C TRP A 190 -0.84 2.21 -4.01
N LEU A 191 -1.69 1.75 -4.93
CA LEU A 191 -1.79 2.31 -6.28
C LEU A 191 -2.09 3.82 -6.26
N TYR A 192 -3.07 4.21 -5.44
CA TYR A 192 -3.43 5.61 -5.28
C TYR A 192 -2.25 6.46 -4.78
N ARG A 193 -1.49 5.99 -3.78
CA ARG A 193 -0.32 6.73 -3.28
C ARG A 193 0.69 6.97 -4.40
N ARG A 194 0.99 5.93 -5.17
CA ARG A 194 1.95 5.99 -6.27
C ARG A 194 1.54 6.98 -7.35
N GLU A 195 0.29 6.91 -7.78
CA GLU A 195 -0.28 7.86 -8.74
C GLU A 195 -0.15 9.31 -8.25
N VAL A 196 -0.41 9.56 -6.96
CA VAL A 196 -0.26 10.90 -6.37
C VAL A 196 1.20 11.34 -6.44
N GLU A 197 2.14 10.47 -6.06
CA GLU A 197 3.57 10.76 -6.11
C GLU A 197 4.04 11.07 -7.53
N GLU A 198 3.63 10.28 -8.52
CA GLU A 198 3.95 10.47 -9.94
C GLU A 198 3.37 11.78 -10.49
N SER A 199 2.10 12.06 -10.19
CA SER A 199 1.43 13.30 -10.59
C SER A 199 2.14 14.53 -10.01
N VAL A 200 2.45 14.46 -8.71
CA VAL A 200 3.16 15.52 -7.97
C VAL A 200 4.57 15.72 -8.51
N ALA A 201 5.28 14.65 -8.87
CA ALA A 201 6.62 14.73 -9.45
C ALA A 201 6.62 15.50 -10.78
N CYS A 202 5.54 15.41 -11.55
CA CYS A 202 5.31 16.21 -12.76
C CYS A 202 4.74 17.61 -12.49
N GLY A 203 4.57 18.02 -11.23
CA GLY A 203 3.97 19.30 -10.86
C GLY A 203 2.48 19.39 -11.17
N ARG A 204 1.76 18.26 -11.17
CA ARG A 204 0.31 18.19 -11.40
C ARG A 204 -0.42 17.58 -10.21
N ALA A 205 -1.70 17.91 -10.06
CA ALA A 205 -2.59 17.18 -9.18
C ALA A 205 -2.95 15.81 -9.80
N PRO A 206 -3.23 14.79 -8.99
CA PRO A 206 -3.73 13.50 -9.50
C PRO A 206 -5.09 13.68 -10.20
N GLU A 207 -5.44 12.79 -11.11
CA GLU A 207 -6.76 12.79 -11.75
C GLU A 207 -7.86 12.37 -10.77
N MET A 208 -9.06 12.95 -10.85
CA MET A 208 -10.14 12.63 -9.89
C MET A 208 -10.48 11.14 -9.82
N LYS A 209 -10.44 10.44 -10.95
CA LYS A 209 -10.72 9.00 -11.05
C LYS A 209 -9.65 8.12 -10.39
N SER A 210 -8.44 8.65 -10.19
CA SER A 210 -7.35 7.90 -9.56
C SER A 210 -7.27 8.17 -8.06
N VAL A 211 -8.00 9.17 -7.54
CA VAL A 211 -8.12 9.41 -6.10
C VAL A 211 -9.04 8.41 -5.40
N LEU A 212 -8.49 7.71 -4.42
CA LEU A 212 -9.25 6.84 -3.52
C LEU A 212 -9.90 7.65 -2.39
N PHE A 213 -11.24 7.76 -2.42
CA PHE A 213 -12.02 8.32 -1.33
C PHE A 213 -12.34 7.23 -0.30
N GLU A 214 -11.74 7.30 0.90
CA GLU A 214 -11.80 6.21 1.88
C GLU A 214 -13.23 5.92 2.39
N ASP A 215 -14.14 6.90 2.35
CA ASP A 215 -15.54 6.73 2.75
C ASP A 215 -16.42 6.05 1.70
N GLU A 216 -15.93 5.84 0.47
CA GLU A 216 -16.61 5.10 -0.60
C GLU A 216 -16.30 3.58 -0.56
N GLN A 217 -15.32 3.16 0.25
CA GLN A 217 -14.96 1.75 0.35
C GLN A 217 -16.05 0.90 1.05
N PRO A 218 -16.26 -0.37 0.63
CA PRO A 218 -17.20 -1.27 1.28
C PRO A 218 -16.86 -1.46 2.76
N ARG A 219 -17.77 -1.07 3.65
CA ARG A 219 -17.56 -1.21 5.10
C ARG A 219 -17.50 -2.69 5.49
N GLN A 220 -16.37 -3.14 6.00
CA GLN A 220 -16.38 -4.32 6.88
C GLN A 220 -17.20 -3.97 8.12
N SER A 221 -18.20 -4.78 8.43
CA SER A 221 -19.37 -4.46 9.27
C SER A 221 -19.09 -4.27 10.77
N GLN A 222 -17.86 -3.95 11.17
CA GLN A 222 -17.47 -3.77 12.56
C GLN A 222 -16.98 -2.34 12.78
N GLU A 223 -17.85 -1.49 13.32
CA GLU A 223 -17.39 -0.26 13.99
C GLU A 223 -16.42 -0.71 15.09
N PRO A 224 -15.17 -0.24 15.09
CA PRO A 224 -14.19 -0.69 16.07
C PRO A 224 -14.70 -0.36 17.48
N ALA A 225 -14.83 -1.39 18.32
CA ALA A 225 -15.13 -1.21 19.73
C ALA A 225 -14.00 -0.41 20.38
N GLY A 226 -14.30 0.78 20.91
CA GLY A 226 -13.27 1.65 21.48
C GLY A 226 -13.59 3.14 21.45
N ARG A 227 -12.53 3.95 21.65
CA ARG A 227 -12.58 5.41 21.58
C ARG A 227 -12.59 5.86 20.13
N MET A 228 -13.66 6.53 19.72
CA MET A 228 -13.83 7.15 18.42
C MET A 228 -13.73 8.67 18.56
N THR A 229 -12.73 9.25 17.93
CA THR A 229 -12.59 10.68 17.70
C THR A 229 -13.54 11.11 16.60
N GLU A 230 -14.35 12.12 16.86
CA GLU A 230 -15.25 12.75 15.91
C GLU A 230 -14.83 14.20 15.69
N ILE A 231 -14.68 14.59 14.42
CA ILE A 231 -14.29 15.94 14.02
C ILE A 231 -15.47 16.66 13.39
N LYS A 232 -15.80 17.86 13.88
CA LYS A 232 -16.92 18.68 13.42
C LYS A 232 -16.47 20.08 13.03
N CYS A 233 -17.17 20.71 12.11
CA CYS A 233 -16.97 22.12 11.81
C CYS A 233 -17.32 22.99 13.02
N ARG A 234 -16.44 23.91 13.44
CA ARG A 234 -16.68 24.77 14.61
C ARG A 234 -17.84 25.74 14.44
N LYS A 235 -18.13 26.17 13.20
CA LYS A 235 -19.19 27.15 12.89
C LYS A 235 -20.59 26.53 12.86
N CYS A 236 -20.76 25.37 12.22
CA CYS A 236 -22.09 24.76 12.02
C CYS A 236 -22.25 23.37 12.65
N ARG A 237 -21.22 22.84 13.32
CA ARG A 237 -21.20 21.52 13.97
C ARG A 237 -21.43 20.32 13.03
N ARG A 238 -21.42 20.52 11.71
CA ARG A 238 -21.46 19.44 10.70
C ARG A 238 -20.27 18.48 10.93
N LYS A 239 -20.54 17.17 10.96
CA LYS A 239 -19.51 16.12 11.04
C LYS A 239 -18.67 16.10 9.76
N LEU A 240 -17.35 16.08 9.91
CA LEU A 240 -16.38 16.11 8.82
C LEU A 240 -15.62 14.78 8.69
N ALA A 241 -15.18 14.19 9.81
CA ALA A 241 -14.42 12.94 9.81
C ALA A 241 -14.52 12.20 11.17
N THR A 242 -14.09 10.94 11.18
CA THR A 242 -13.95 10.06 12.35
C THR A 242 -12.54 9.47 12.42
N THR A 243 -12.16 8.82 13.53
CA THR A 243 -10.81 8.25 13.76
C THR A 243 -10.25 7.46 12.58
N GLN A 244 -11.08 6.64 11.92
CA GLN A 244 -10.64 5.75 10.84
C GLN A 244 -10.06 6.50 9.62
N PHE A 245 -10.40 7.78 9.46
CA PHE A 245 -9.95 8.59 8.33
C PHE A 245 -8.76 9.49 8.70
N ILE A 246 -8.28 9.44 9.94
CA ILE A 246 -7.18 10.28 10.42
C ILE A 246 -5.85 9.61 10.07
N ILE A 247 -4.97 10.37 9.40
CA ILE A 247 -3.59 9.94 9.13
C ILE A 247 -2.74 10.24 10.38
N PRO A 248 -2.22 9.21 11.07
CA PRO A 248 -1.35 9.41 12.22
C PRO A 248 0.00 9.97 11.76
N HIS A 249 0.54 10.92 12.53
CA HIS A 249 1.88 11.46 12.33
C HIS A 249 2.45 11.85 13.70
N THR A 250 3.76 11.69 13.90
CA THR A 250 4.40 11.83 15.21
C THR A 250 5.51 12.89 15.18
N THR A 251 5.94 13.36 16.36
CA THR A 251 7.19 14.13 16.45
C THR A 251 8.37 13.17 16.44
N GLN A 252 9.37 13.39 15.57
CA GLN A 252 10.59 12.56 15.50
C GLN A 252 11.38 12.43 16.81
N LYS A 253 11.06 13.22 17.86
CA LYS A 253 11.78 13.24 19.14
C LYS A 253 11.12 12.50 20.30
N ASN A 254 9.87 12.04 20.18
CA ASN A 254 9.20 11.28 21.24
C ASN A 254 8.05 10.43 20.69
N ALA A 255 8.18 9.11 20.75
CA ALA A 255 7.13 8.13 20.40
C ALA A 255 5.86 8.21 21.29
N ARG A 256 5.78 9.20 22.19
CA ARG A 256 4.62 9.48 23.07
C ARG A 256 3.87 10.76 22.72
N ALA A 257 4.35 11.58 21.78
CA ALA A 257 3.63 12.77 21.33
C ALA A 257 2.59 12.37 20.28
N SER A 258 1.35 12.24 20.74
CA SER A 258 0.19 11.99 19.90
C SER A 258 -0.06 13.15 18.93
N THR A 259 -0.88 12.90 17.90
CA THR A 259 -1.44 13.94 17.01
C THR A 259 -2.18 15.08 17.75
N ALA A 260 -2.29 15.04 19.09
CA ALA A 260 -3.02 15.98 19.92
C ALA A 260 -2.47 17.42 19.90
N ASP A 261 -1.16 17.62 19.71
CA ASP A 261 -0.55 18.97 19.80
C ASP A 261 -0.29 19.62 18.43
N CYS A 262 -0.53 18.90 17.33
CA CYS A 262 -0.29 19.44 15.98
C CYS A 262 -1.32 20.51 15.59
N ALA A 263 -0.92 21.55 14.83
CA ALA A 263 -1.87 22.59 14.39
C ALA A 263 -2.96 22.07 13.42
N HIS A 264 -2.66 20.98 12.71
CA HIS A 264 -3.55 20.36 11.72
C HIS A 264 -3.81 18.89 12.09
N VAL A 265 -5.00 18.42 11.74
CA VAL A 265 -5.32 17.00 11.68
C VAL A 265 -5.37 16.60 10.22
N PHE A 266 -4.52 15.67 9.81
CA PHE A 266 -4.47 15.17 8.44
C PHE A 266 -5.46 14.03 8.27
N LEU A 267 -6.14 14.02 7.12
CA LEU A 267 -7.14 13.04 6.76
C LEU A 267 -6.77 12.38 5.43
N HIS A 268 -7.24 11.15 5.26
CA HIS A 268 -7.40 10.61 3.91
C HIS A 268 -8.44 11.43 3.13
N PRO A 269 -8.40 11.42 1.78
CA PRO A 269 -9.44 12.04 0.97
C PRO A 269 -10.82 11.46 1.30
N LEU A 270 -11.80 12.35 1.50
CA LEU A 270 -13.20 11.99 1.75
C LEU A 270 -14.10 12.59 0.67
N THR A 271 -15.20 11.92 0.32
CA THR A 271 -16.10 12.31 -0.77
C THR A 271 -16.53 13.78 -0.68
N TRP A 272 -16.80 14.27 0.52
CA TRP A 272 -17.23 15.66 0.72
C TRP A 272 -16.17 16.71 0.34
N MET A 273 -14.89 16.32 0.25
CA MET A 273 -13.78 17.19 -0.14
C MET A 273 -13.67 17.34 -1.66
N ARG A 274 -14.33 16.48 -2.45
CA ARG A 274 -14.25 16.43 -3.92
C ARG A 274 -14.40 17.82 -4.58
N PRO A 275 -15.38 18.68 -4.20
CA PRO A 275 -15.51 20.00 -4.83
C PRO A 275 -14.33 20.96 -4.55
N SER A 276 -13.61 20.77 -3.43
CA SER A 276 -12.41 21.56 -3.12
C SER A 276 -11.16 21.02 -3.82
N LEU A 277 -11.06 19.71 -3.97
CA LEU A 277 -9.93 19.03 -4.59
C LEU A 277 -9.98 19.08 -6.13
N PHE A 278 -11.19 19.02 -6.68
CA PHE A 278 -11.48 18.93 -8.11
C PHE A 278 -12.59 19.91 -8.53
N PRO A 279 -12.35 21.23 -8.41
CA PRO A 279 -13.35 22.22 -8.81
C PRO A 279 -13.70 22.08 -10.29
N GLY A 280 -14.99 22.22 -10.63
CA GLY A 280 -15.45 22.21 -12.03
C GLY A 280 -15.67 20.82 -12.66
N THR A 281 -15.54 19.74 -11.89
CA THR A 281 -15.78 18.35 -12.38
C THR A 281 -17.22 17.87 -12.17
N ASP A 282 -18.03 18.64 -11.43
CA ASP A 282 -19.45 18.35 -11.18
C ASP A 282 -20.27 18.84 -12.40
N GLY A 283 -20.71 17.91 -13.24
CA GLY A 283 -21.13 18.18 -14.62
C GLY A 283 -22.28 19.16 -14.82
N GLU A 284 -21.95 20.36 -15.33
CA GLU A 284 -22.80 21.16 -16.22
C GLU A 284 -21.91 22.06 -17.10
N THR A 285 -21.85 21.73 -18.41
CA THR A 285 -21.34 22.59 -19.50
C THR A 285 -19.95 23.22 -19.36
N SER A 286 -18.92 22.48 -19.78
CA SER A 286 -17.72 23.09 -20.38
C SER A 286 -17.49 22.54 -21.79
N SER A 287 -18.50 22.64 -22.66
CA SER A 287 -18.27 22.69 -24.10
C SER A 287 -17.69 24.06 -24.42
N SER A 288 -16.40 24.28 -24.12
CA SER A 288 -15.67 25.40 -24.70
C SER A 288 -15.60 25.16 -26.22
N PRO A 289 -16.06 26.09 -27.08
CA PRO A 289 -16.01 25.94 -28.54
C PRO A 289 -14.58 25.90 -29.10
N TYR A 290 -13.59 26.24 -28.26
CA TYR A 290 -12.18 26.04 -28.49
C TYR A 290 -11.70 25.06 -27.43
N GLY A 291 -11.31 23.85 -27.84
CA GLY A 291 -10.91 22.74 -26.98
C GLY A 291 -9.70 23.03 -26.09
N ALA A 292 -9.89 23.88 -25.08
CA ALA A 292 -9.00 23.97 -23.95
C ALA A 292 -9.12 22.64 -23.18
N PRO A 293 -7.99 21.99 -22.85
CA PRO A 293 -8.00 20.84 -21.96
C PRO A 293 -8.76 21.16 -20.68
N PRO A 294 -9.37 20.17 -19.99
CA PRO A 294 -9.87 20.37 -18.63
C PRO A 294 -8.76 21.06 -17.83
N GLU A 295 -9.04 22.21 -17.21
CA GLU A 295 -8.02 22.87 -16.37
C GLU A 295 -7.53 21.86 -15.33
N ASP A 296 -6.21 21.62 -15.29
CA ASP A 296 -5.60 20.69 -14.35
C ASP A 296 -6.07 21.04 -12.92
N ALA A 297 -6.41 20.01 -12.14
CA ALA A 297 -6.85 20.23 -10.77
C ALA A 297 -5.76 20.99 -9.98
N PRO A 298 -6.15 21.86 -9.04
CA PRO A 298 -5.20 22.68 -8.31
C PRO A 298 -4.27 21.81 -7.47
N LEU A 299 -2.96 22.07 -7.55
CA LEU A 299 -1.94 21.40 -6.73
C LEU A 299 -2.13 21.62 -5.23
N SER A 300 -2.67 22.77 -4.83
CA SER A 300 -2.98 23.09 -3.43
C SER A 300 -4.16 24.07 -3.34
N GLY A 301 -4.84 24.08 -2.21
CA GLY A 301 -6.02 24.92 -2.05
C GLY A 301 -6.60 24.92 -0.64
N ARG A 302 -7.78 25.52 -0.50
CA ARG A 302 -8.51 25.64 0.77
C ARG A 302 -9.59 24.57 0.85
N LEU A 303 -9.83 24.03 2.04
CA LEU A 303 -10.95 23.15 2.31
C LEU A 303 -12.10 23.96 2.92
N THR A 304 -13.26 23.90 2.28
CA THR A 304 -14.49 24.56 2.75
C THR A 304 -15.43 23.56 3.40
N CYS A 305 -16.23 24.03 4.35
CA CYS A 305 -17.24 23.20 4.99
C CYS A 305 -18.30 22.77 3.96
N PRO A 306 -18.65 21.47 3.87
CA PRO A 306 -19.62 20.97 2.88
C PRO A 306 -21.07 21.40 3.15
N ASN A 307 -21.33 22.05 4.30
CA ASN A 307 -22.63 22.66 4.54
C ASN A 307 -22.73 23.98 3.74
N SER A 308 -23.61 24.00 2.74
CA SER A 308 -23.83 25.14 1.82
C SER A 308 -24.18 26.45 2.54
N SER A 309 -24.86 26.38 3.68
CA SER A 309 -25.17 27.55 4.51
C SER A 309 -23.98 28.06 5.35
N CYS A 310 -22.96 27.21 5.55
CA CYS A 310 -21.83 27.53 6.42
C CYS A 310 -20.67 28.18 5.65
N GLY A 311 -20.22 27.54 4.56
CA GLY A 311 -19.14 27.99 3.68
C GLY A 311 -17.78 28.26 4.36
N ALA A 312 -17.62 27.93 5.64
CA ALA A 312 -16.44 28.28 6.40
C ALA A 312 -15.18 27.57 5.87
N ASN A 313 -14.06 28.30 5.82
CA ASN A 313 -12.76 27.68 5.62
C ASN A 313 -12.38 26.87 6.87
N ILE A 314 -12.22 25.56 6.70
CA ILE A 314 -11.95 24.58 7.77
C ILE A 314 -10.53 24.00 7.69
N GLY A 315 -9.79 24.27 6.61
CA GLY A 315 -8.48 23.66 6.40
C GLY A 315 -7.88 23.98 5.04
N LYS A 316 -6.89 23.17 4.65
CA LYS A 316 -6.19 23.29 3.38
C LYS A 316 -5.74 21.93 2.88
N PHE A 317 -5.47 21.84 1.59
CA PHE A 317 -4.83 20.69 0.99
C PHE A 317 -3.61 21.10 0.15
N ALA A 318 -2.66 20.19 0.01
CA ALA A 318 -1.53 20.28 -0.90
C ALA A 318 -1.16 18.86 -1.36
N TRP A 319 -1.26 18.60 -2.66
CA TRP A 319 -0.91 17.31 -3.24
C TRP A 319 0.57 17.02 -3.09
N GLN A 320 1.43 18.05 -3.19
CA GLN A 320 2.88 17.92 -2.96
C GLN A 320 3.26 17.66 -1.49
N GLY A 321 2.26 17.66 -0.62
CA GLY A 321 2.44 17.51 0.81
C GLY A 321 2.75 18.81 1.53
N MET A 322 2.85 18.70 2.85
CA MET A 322 3.23 19.81 3.71
C MET A 322 3.92 19.29 4.98
N GLN A 323 4.83 20.10 5.51
CA GLN A 323 5.41 19.82 6.82
C GLN A 323 4.40 20.18 7.93
N CYS A 324 4.14 19.22 8.81
CA CYS A 324 3.38 19.45 10.01
C CYS A 324 4.22 20.22 11.05
N SER A 325 3.56 20.87 12.02
CA SER A 325 4.22 21.53 13.15
C SER A 325 5.05 20.57 14.02
N CYS A 326 4.83 19.26 13.91
CA CYS A 326 5.66 18.24 14.58
C CYS A 326 6.97 17.92 13.83
N GLY A 327 7.17 18.46 12.63
CA GLY A 327 8.33 18.20 11.76
C GLY A 327 8.10 17.14 10.68
N GLU A 328 7.06 16.30 10.82
CA GLU A 328 6.75 15.23 9.86
C GLU A 328 6.21 15.79 8.54
N TRP A 329 6.70 15.26 7.42
CA TRP A 329 6.19 15.57 6.09
C TRP A 329 5.03 14.63 5.74
N VAL A 330 3.86 15.19 5.38
CA VAL A 330 2.67 14.40 5.05
C VAL A 330 2.33 14.58 3.57
N VAL A 331 2.16 13.47 2.83
CA VAL A 331 1.82 13.45 1.39
C VAL A 331 0.73 12.39 1.12
N PRO A 332 -0.36 12.73 0.40
CA PRO A 332 -0.82 14.09 0.16
C PRO A 332 -1.24 14.75 1.48
N ALA A 333 -1.06 16.06 1.57
CA ALA A 333 -1.44 16.80 2.77
C ALA A 333 -2.86 17.31 2.66
N ILE A 334 -3.82 16.63 3.29
CA ILE A 334 -5.21 17.11 3.39
C ILE A 334 -5.51 17.37 4.86
N GLY A 335 -5.37 18.63 5.28
CA GLY A 335 -5.32 19.01 6.69
C GLY A 335 -6.48 19.91 7.14
N LEU A 336 -7.19 19.48 8.17
CA LEU A 336 -8.14 20.32 8.91
C LEU A 336 -7.41 21.14 9.97
N ALA A 337 -7.66 22.46 9.99
CA ALA A 337 -7.05 23.35 10.97
C ALA A 337 -7.77 23.20 12.33
N LYS A 338 -7.05 22.79 13.39
CA LYS A 338 -7.65 22.56 14.72
C LYS A 338 -8.39 23.77 15.28
N ALA A 339 -7.93 24.99 14.97
CA ALA A 339 -8.60 26.21 15.39
C ALA A 339 -10.02 26.40 14.77
N ARG A 340 -10.31 25.70 13.66
CA ARG A 340 -11.56 25.80 12.87
C ARG A 340 -12.49 24.60 13.01
N VAL A 341 -12.09 23.58 13.77
CA VAL A 341 -12.88 22.34 13.98
C VAL A 341 -12.98 22.02 15.47
N ASP A 342 -14.03 21.31 15.85
CA ASP A 342 -14.17 20.72 17.17
C ASP A 342 -13.81 19.24 17.09
N ILE A 343 -12.99 18.78 18.03
CA ILE A 343 -12.56 17.39 18.14
C ILE A 343 -13.11 16.85 19.46
N SER A 344 -13.89 15.78 19.40
CA SER A 344 -14.48 15.14 20.58
C SER A 344 -14.23 13.64 20.57
N GLU A 345 -13.88 13.06 21.71
CA GLU A 345 -13.84 11.60 21.88
C GLU A 345 -15.23 11.07 22.27
N ARG A 346 -15.66 10.00 21.61
CA ARG A 346 -16.85 9.21 21.93
C ARG A 346 -16.41 7.79 22.26
N VAL A 347 -16.97 7.20 23.30
CA VAL A 347 -16.78 5.78 23.60
C VAL A 347 -17.90 5.01 22.93
N ASN A 348 -17.58 4.16 21.96
CA ASN A 348 -18.58 3.29 21.34
C ASN A 348 -18.77 2.07 22.26
N ILE A 349 -19.79 2.12 23.13
CA ILE A 349 -20.18 0.96 23.94
C ILE A 349 -20.97 0.03 23.02
N SER A 350 -20.37 -1.09 22.63
CA SER A 350 -21.06 -2.17 21.94
C SER A 350 -22.24 -2.63 22.81
N ARG A 351 -23.46 -2.28 22.39
CA ARG A 351 -24.69 -2.82 23.00
C ARG A 351 -24.77 -4.29 22.61
N GLY A 352 -24.29 -5.17 23.49
CA GLY A 352 -24.63 -6.58 23.41
C GLY A 352 -26.15 -6.77 23.49
N PRO A 353 -26.71 -7.84 22.90
CA PRO A 353 -28.13 -8.15 23.04
C PRO A 353 -28.38 -8.55 24.50
N GLY A 354 -28.79 -7.61 25.35
CA GLY A 354 -29.15 -7.92 26.73
C GLY A 354 -29.10 -6.79 27.76
N ASN A 355 -28.44 -5.65 27.51
CA ASN A 355 -28.38 -4.57 28.50
C ASN A 355 -29.31 -3.41 28.14
N LEU A 356 -30.49 -3.39 28.76
CA LEU A 356 -31.28 -2.17 28.95
C LEU A 356 -30.40 -1.15 29.71
N PRO A 357 -30.38 0.13 29.33
CA PRO A 357 -29.63 1.12 30.07
C PRO A 357 -30.22 1.25 31.48
N ALA A 358 -29.39 1.09 32.51
CA ALA A 358 -29.71 1.58 33.84
C ALA A 358 -30.13 3.05 33.68
N ALA A 359 -31.37 3.34 34.08
CA ALA A 359 -32.00 4.64 33.93
C ALA A 359 -31.02 5.74 34.34
N MET A 360 -30.67 6.60 33.38
CA MET A 360 -29.99 7.86 33.65
C MET A 360 -30.80 8.59 34.73
N GLY A 361 -30.21 8.75 35.91
CA GLY A 361 -30.84 9.35 37.08
C GLY A 361 -31.33 10.76 36.76
N ILE A 362 -32.63 10.88 36.51
CA ILE A 362 -33.34 12.15 36.58
C ILE A 362 -33.26 12.57 38.04
N ARG A 363 -32.51 13.65 38.34
CA ARG A 363 -32.49 14.25 39.68
C ARG A 363 -33.90 14.77 39.96
N LEU A 364 -34.60 14.15 40.91
CA LEU A 364 -35.87 14.68 41.40
C LEU A 364 -35.65 16.03 42.12
N PRO A 365 -36.55 17.01 41.94
CA PRO A 365 -36.52 18.29 42.64
C PRO A 365 -36.68 18.12 44.17
N PRO A 366 -36.20 19.08 44.96
CA PRO A 366 -36.16 18.99 46.42
C PRO A 366 -37.59 19.10 46.98
N GLY A 367 -38.19 17.95 47.28
CA GLY A 367 -39.56 17.83 47.79
C GLY A 367 -40.11 16.40 47.83
N MET A 368 -39.47 15.45 47.14
CA MET A 368 -39.92 14.05 47.06
C MET A 368 -38.91 13.01 47.58
N ARG A 369 -38.02 13.39 48.51
CA ARG A 369 -37.16 12.40 49.20
C ARG A 369 -37.92 11.86 50.41
N SER A 370 -38.17 10.54 50.45
CA SER A 370 -38.67 9.86 51.64
C SER A 370 -37.57 9.79 52.71
N ASN A 371 -37.92 10.08 53.96
CA ASN A 371 -37.02 10.02 55.11
C ASN A 371 -36.59 8.56 55.40
N PRO A 372 -35.31 8.29 55.69
CA PRO A 372 -34.89 6.98 56.14
C PRO A 372 -35.33 6.76 57.58
N THR A 373 -36.14 5.73 57.80
CA THR A 373 -36.39 5.16 59.12
C THR A 373 -35.14 4.48 59.64
N ASP A 374 -34.87 4.77 60.90
CA ASP A 374 -33.75 4.35 61.73
C ASP A 374 -33.89 2.88 62.14
N GLU A 375 -32.97 2.02 61.72
CA GLU A 375 -32.70 0.74 62.40
C GLU A 375 -31.19 0.47 62.40
N SER A 376 -30.54 0.93 63.48
CA SER A 376 -29.27 0.40 63.92
C SER A 376 -29.39 0.02 65.39
N ASN A 377 -29.36 -1.29 65.70
CA ASN A 377 -28.67 -1.77 66.89
C ASN A 377 -28.50 -3.29 66.86
N GLY A 378 -27.26 -3.72 66.73
CA GLY A 378 -26.87 -5.11 66.88
C GLY A 378 -25.39 -5.21 67.22
N ARG A 379 -25.03 -5.00 68.50
CA ARG A 379 -23.78 -5.48 69.12
C ARG A 379 -23.98 -5.68 70.63
N GLY A 380 -23.67 -6.88 71.13
CA GLY A 380 -23.42 -7.11 72.55
C GLY A 380 -23.63 -8.54 73.07
N ASN A 381 -22.54 -9.30 73.14
CA ASN A 381 -22.24 -10.54 73.89
C ASN A 381 -23.14 -10.91 75.10
N LEU A 382 -23.51 -12.19 75.20
CA LEU A 382 -22.91 -13.24 76.05
C LEU A 382 -23.61 -14.58 75.84
#